data_AF-A0AAV4LN08-F1
#
_entry.id   AF-A0AAV4LN08-F1
#
_cell.length_a   1.000
_cell.length_b   1.000
_cell.length_c   1.000
_cell.angle_alpha   90.00
_cell.angle_beta   90.00
_cell.angle_gamma   90.00
#
_symmetry.space_group_name_H-M   'P 1'
#
loop_
_entity.id
_entity.type
_entity.pdbx_description
1 polymer ?
#
loop_
_entity_poly.entity_id
_entity_poly.type
_entity_poly.pdbx_seq_one_letter_code
_entity_poly.pdbx_strand_id
1 'polypeptide(L)'
;MASSEALSRVLKWRTLFQTTKWPQLGNEVAEGPGSKFTNFSLQHIMDKYNFLPTLLTQREFLLSLGHKNPEIVQDAYLKNDQFNYYLRSDRAEPRGDLPESLRATEDAGHGSGHH
;
A
#
# COMPACT_ATOMS: atom_id res chain seq x y z
N MET A 1 -5.35 -13.87 -28.58
CA MET A 1 -5.71 -15.09 -27.81
C MET A 1 -5.30 -15.00 -26.34
N ALA A 2 -4.10 -14.51 -26.00
CA ALA A 2 -3.62 -14.40 -24.60
C ALA A 2 -4.44 -13.50 -23.64
N SER A 3 -5.10 -12.44 -24.15
CA SER A 3 -5.90 -11.52 -23.30
C SER A 3 -7.16 -12.17 -22.71
N SER A 4 -7.79 -13.09 -23.43
CA SER A 4 -9.00 -13.82 -23.00
C SER A 4 -8.70 -14.76 -21.83
N GLU A 5 -7.55 -15.45 -21.88
CA GLU A 5 -7.11 -16.37 -20.83
C GLU A 5 -6.71 -15.62 -19.55
N ALA A 6 -5.98 -14.51 -19.70
CA ALA A 6 -5.61 -13.66 -18.57
C ALA A 6 -6.85 -13.09 -17.85
N LEU A 7 -7.84 -12.60 -18.60
CA LEU A 7 -9.10 -12.11 -18.05
C LEU A 7 -9.87 -13.22 -17.32
N SER A 8 -9.99 -14.41 -17.93
CA SER A 8 -10.64 -15.56 -17.29
C SER A 8 -9.97 -15.93 -15.96
N ARG A 9 -8.63 -15.91 -15.91
CA ARG A 9 -7.87 -16.15 -14.68
C ARG A 9 -8.14 -15.07 -13.62
N VAL A 10 -8.16 -13.80 -13.99
CA VAL A 10 -8.48 -12.69 -13.06
C VAL A 10 -9.89 -12.85 -12.49
N LEU A 11 -10.87 -13.17 -13.33
CA LEU A 11 -12.25 -13.38 -12.89
C LEU A 11 -12.38 -14.59 -11.94
N LYS A 12 -11.64 -15.69 -12.19
CA LYS A 12 -11.59 -16.83 -11.26
C LYS A 12 -11.06 -16.43 -9.90
N TRP A 13 -9.94 -15.69 -9.85
CA TRP A 13 -9.38 -15.20 -8.58
C TRP A 13 -10.34 -14.26 -7.86
N ARG A 14 -10.97 -13.33 -8.59
CA ARG A 14 -11.98 -12.43 -8.03
C ARG A 14 -13.12 -13.21 -7.37
N THR A 15 -13.69 -14.18 -8.08
CA THR A 15 -14.76 -15.02 -7.55
C THR A 15 -14.30 -15.76 -6.30
N LEU A 16 -13.11 -16.35 -6.33
CA LEU A 16 -12.55 -17.05 -5.18
C LEU A 16 -12.40 -16.14 -3.96
N PHE A 17 -11.86 -14.93 -4.12
CA PHE A 17 -11.73 -13.97 -3.00
C PHE A 17 -13.09 -13.51 -2.45
N GLN A 18 -14.12 -13.42 -3.28
CA GLN A 18 -15.47 -13.00 -2.87
C GLN A 18 -16.25 -14.10 -2.16
N THR A 19 -16.06 -15.36 -2.55
CA THR A 19 -16.82 -16.50 -1.99
C THR A 19 -16.12 -17.18 -0.83
N THR A 20 -14.79 -17.04 -0.72
CA THR A 20 -14.02 -17.67 0.35
C THR A 20 -14.30 -16.97 1.67
N LYS A 21 -14.77 -17.75 2.65
CA LYS A 21 -14.78 -17.33 4.05
C LYS A 21 -13.38 -17.47 4.61
N TRP A 22 -12.73 -16.34 4.87
CA TRP A 22 -11.43 -16.31 5.50
C TRP A 22 -11.58 -16.49 7.01
N PRO A 23 -10.72 -17.30 7.66
CA PRO A 23 -10.71 -17.39 9.12
C PRO A 23 -10.43 -16.02 9.72
N GLN A 24 -11.15 -15.68 10.78
CA GLN A 24 -10.94 -14.41 11.48
C GLN A 24 -9.57 -14.43 12.14
N LEU A 25 -8.70 -13.52 11.71
CA LEU A 25 -7.45 -13.21 12.40
C LEU A 25 -7.80 -12.70 13.81
N GLY A 26 -7.18 -13.27 14.84
CA GLY A 26 -7.38 -12.86 16.24
C GLY A 26 -8.24 -13.80 17.09
N ASN A 27 -8.94 -14.79 16.50
CA ASN A 27 -9.68 -15.83 17.24
C ASN A 27 -8.79 -17.01 17.69
N GLU A 28 -7.51 -16.75 17.92
CA GLU A 28 -6.61 -17.79 18.35
C GLU A 28 -6.83 -18.09 19.83
N VAL A 29 -6.65 -19.36 20.21
CA VAL A 29 -6.79 -19.78 21.61
C VAL A 29 -5.80 -18.98 22.43
N ALA A 30 -6.27 -18.30 23.48
CA ALA A 30 -5.42 -17.43 24.29
C ALA A 30 -4.25 -18.19 24.95
N GLU A 31 -4.49 -19.44 25.36
CA GLU A 31 -3.49 -20.30 25.99
C GLU A 31 -3.70 -21.77 25.59
N GLY A 32 -2.61 -22.55 25.53
CA GLY A 32 -2.65 -23.99 25.28
C GLY A 32 -2.23 -24.41 23.85
N PRO A 33 -2.41 -25.69 23.49
CA PRO A 33 -2.01 -26.21 22.18
C PRO A 33 -2.73 -25.48 21.05
N GLY A 34 -1.96 -24.85 20.15
CA GLY A 34 -2.49 -24.03 19.07
C GLY A 34 -2.62 -22.53 19.39
N SER A 35 -2.27 -22.10 20.61
CA SER A 35 -2.05 -20.68 20.89
C SER A 35 -0.80 -20.18 20.17
N LYS A 36 -0.87 -18.98 19.61
CA LYS A 36 0.30 -18.25 19.10
C LYS A 36 0.73 -17.20 20.10
N PHE A 37 2.01 -16.84 20.02
CA PHE A 37 2.55 -15.74 20.80
C PHE A 37 1.78 -14.46 20.51
N THR A 38 1.30 -13.80 21.58
CA THR A 38 0.71 -12.48 21.52
C THR A 38 1.04 -11.73 22.81
N ASN A 39 1.43 -10.47 22.70
CA ASN A 39 1.48 -9.52 23.82
C ASN A 39 0.43 -8.42 23.62
N PHE A 40 -0.63 -8.72 22.88
CA PHE A 40 -1.69 -7.79 22.52
C PHE A 40 -2.99 -8.20 23.23
N SER A 41 -3.66 -7.23 23.86
CA SER A 41 -4.86 -7.46 24.69
C SER A 41 -6.11 -6.71 24.21
N LEU A 42 -6.04 -6.04 23.05
CA LEU A 42 -7.14 -5.23 22.49
C LEU A 42 -7.84 -5.93 21.33
N GLN A 43 -8.12 -7.23 21.46
CA GLN A 43 -8.75 -8.07 20.43
C GLN A 43 -10.08 -7.46 19.94
N HIS A 44 -10.95 -7.05 20.87
CA HIS A 44 -12.24 -6.44 20.56
C HIS A 44 -12.17 -5.15 19.71
N ILE A 45 -11.03 -4.46 19.72
CA ILE A 45 -10.76 -3.33 18.82
C ILE A 45 -10.25 -3.87 17.49
N MET A 46 -9.27 -4.77 17.53
CA MET A 46 -8.61 -5.33 16.36
C MET A 46 -9.56 -6.12 15.45
N ASP A 47 -10.61 -6.73 15.98
CA ASP A 47 -11.59 -7.49 15.19
C ASP A 47 -12.23 -6.64 14.07
N LYS A 48 -12.37 -5.32 14.29
CA LYS A 48 -12.90 -4.39 13.29
C LYS A 48 -11.88 -4.00 12.22
N TYR A 49 -10.60 -4.22 12.49
CA TYR A 49 -9.47 -3.76 11.69
C TYR A 49 -8.51 -4.89 11.30
N ASN A 50 -8.94 -6.15 11.45
CA ASN A 50 -8.11 -7.34 11.22
C ASN A 50 -7.61 -7.46 9.77
N PHE A 51 -8.24 -6.73 8.84
CA PHE A 51 -7.84 -6.63 7.44
C PHE A 51 -6.63 -5.71 7.21
N LEU A 52 -6.29 -4.81 8.16
CA LEU A 52 -5.24 -3.80 7.99
C LEU A 52 -3.86 -4.41 7.68
N PRO A 53 -3.37 -5.45 8.38
CA PRO A 53 -2.07 -6.02 8.07
C PRO A 53 -1.98 -6.50 6.61
N THR A 54 -2.99 -7.24 6.14
CA THR A 54 -3.03 -7.72 4.75
C THR A 54 -3.12 -6.56 3.76
N LEU A 55 -3.94 -5.53 4.05
CA LEU A 55 -4.05 -4.34 3.20
C LEU A 55 -2.71 -3.61 3.06
N LEU A 56 -1.99 -3.41 4.17
CA LEU A 56 -0.70 -2.72 4.17
C LEU A 56 0.35 -3.53 3.39
N THR A 57 0.43 -4.84 3.62
CA THR A 57 1.35 -5.71 2.85
C THR A 57 1.04 -5.69 1.35
N GLN A 58 -0.24 -5.71 0.96
CA GLN A 58 -0.62 -5.59 -0.45
C GLN A 58 -0.20 -4.23 -1.05
N ARG A 59 -0.33 -3.15 -0.27
CA ARG A 59 0.09 -1.81 -0.69
C ARG A 59 1.60 -1.74 -0.89
N GLU A 60 2.40 -2.30 0.02
CA GLU A 60 3.87 -2.36 -0.11
C GLU A 60 4.29 -3.10 -1.39
N PHE A 61 3.67 -4.24 -1.67
CA PHE A 61 3.91 -5.00 -2.89
C PHE A 61 3.52 -4.21 -4.15
N LEU A 62 2.36 -3.56 -4.11
CA LEU A 62 1.87 -2.75 -5.23
C LEU A 62 2.79 -1.57 -5.52
N LEU A 63 3.36 -0.92 -4.50
CA LEU A 63 4.33 0.15 -4.67
C LEU A 63 5.58 -0.34 -5.41
N SER A 64 6.11 -1.51 -5.03
CA SER A 64 7.27 -2.09 -5.73
C SER A 64 6.97 -2.43 -7.18
N LEU A 65 5.75 -2.89 -7.49
CA LEU A 65 5.33 -3.19 -8.86
C LEU A 65 5.08 -1.93 -9.67
N GLY A 66 4.38 -0.96 -9.08
CA GLY A 66 4.04 0.33 -9.68
C GLY A 66 5.27 1.19 -9.98
N HIS A 67 6.33 1.10 -9.17
CA HIS A 67 7.59 1.77 -9.47
C HIS A 67 8.23 1.27 -10.77
N LYS A 68 8.12 -0.04 -11.07
CA LYS A 68 8.64 -0.63 -12.31
C LYS A 68 7.70 -0.42 -13.50
N ASN A 69 6.39 -0.49 -13.28
CA ASN A 69 5.37 -0.27 -14.29
C ASN A 69 4.16 0.46 -13.68
N PRO A 70 4.06 1.79 -13.83
CA PRO A 70 2.95 2.56 -13.25
C PRO A 70 1.61 2.29 -13.95
N GLU A 71 1.61 1.76 -15.17
CA GLU A 71 0.36 1.48 -15.92
C GLU A 71 -0.49 0.38 -15.27
N ILE A 72 0.11 -0.44 -14.38
CA ILE A 72 -0.62 -1.50 -13.65
C ILE A 72 -1.78 -0.96 -12.81
N VAL A 73 -1.74 0.31 -12.40
CA VAL A 73 -2.80 0.95 -11.62
C VAL A 73 -3.60 1.99 -12.42
N GLN A 74 -3.25 2.22 -13.68
CA GLN A 74 -3.89 3.23 -14.53
C GLN A 74 -5.39 3.01 -14.63
N ASP A 75 -5.85 1.77 -14.83
CA ASP A 75 -7.27 1.46 -14.90
C ASP A 75 -8.03 1.67 -13.58
N ALA A 76 -7.34 1.61 -12.44
CA ALA A 76 -7.94 1.79 -11.12
C ALA A 76 -8.05 3.27 -10.72
N TYR A 77 -7.09 4.11 -11.14
CA TYR A 77 -7.05 5.53 -10.77
C TYR A 77 -7.57 6.45 -11.88
N LEU A 78 -7.19 6.23 -13.14
CA LEU A 78 -7.50 7.16 -14.24
C LEU A 78 -8.93 7.01 -14.79
N LYS A 79 -9.62 5.89 -14.51
CA LYS A 79 -11.02 5.67 -14.86
C LYS A 79 -12.00 6.02 -13.73
N ASN A 80 -11.50 6.45 -12.57
CA ASN A 80 -12.31 6.72 -11.40
C ASN A 80 -12.11 8.17 -10.96
N ASP A 81 -13.03 9.06 -11.36
CA ASP A 81 -12.96 10.50 -11.12
C ASP A 81 -12.80 10.89 -9.64
N GLN A 82 -13.17 9.98 -8.73
CA GLN A 82 -13.06 10.21 -7.28
C GLN A 82 -11.61 10.22 -6.76
N PHE A 83 -10.67 9.63 -7.51
CA PHE A 83 -9.25 9.53 -7.12
C PHE A 83 -8.31 10.22 -8.12
N ASN A 84 -8.86 10.99 -9.07
CA ASN A 84 -8.09 11.82 -9.97
C ASN A 84 -7.51 13.02 -9.19
N TYR A 85 -6.21 12.96 -8.88
CA TYR A 85 -5.49 14.11 -8.36
C TYR A 85 -5.17 15.03 -9.53
N TYR A 86 -5.84 16.18 -9.61
CA TYR A 86 -5.41 17.25 -10.50
C TYR A 86 -4.17 17.92 -9.91
N LEU A 87 -3.03 17.72 -10.57
CA LEU A 87 -1.83 18.54 -10.34
C LEU A 87 -2.16 19.97 -10.74
N ARG A 88 -2.46 20.81 -9.75
CA ARG A 88 -2.66 22.26 -9.94
C ARG A 88 -1.31 22.92 -10.24
N SER A 89 -1.02 23.09 -11.52
CA SER A 89 0.15 23.84 -12.03
C SER A 89 -0.10 25.35 -12.10
N ASP A 90 -1.30 25.81 -11.76
CA ASP A 90 -1.71 27.21 -11.78
C ASP A 90 -1.29 28.00 -10.53
N ARG A 91 -0.71 27.33 -9.54
CA ARG A 91 -0.18 27.99 -8.34
C ARG A 91 1.31 28.26 -8.50
N ALA A 92 1.70 29.49 -8.17
CA ALA A 92 3.11 29.82 -8.03
C ALA A 92 3.78 28.85 -7.06
N GLU A 93 5.00 28.40 -7.39
CA GLU A 93 5.78 27.56 -6.50
C GLU A 93 5.83 28.19 -5.11
N PRO A 94 5.62 27.41 -4.04
CA PRO A 94 5.64 27.94 -2.69
C PRO A 94 7.01 28.55 -2.42
N ARG A 95 7.06 29.88 -2.30
CA ARG A 95 8.25 30.61 -1.84
C ARG A 95 8.34 30.41 -0.33
N GLY A 96 9.05 29.37 0.06
CA GLY A 96 9.40 29.08 1.44
C GLY A 96 10.63 28.20 1.48
N ASP A 97 11.33 28.21 2.60
CA ASP A 97 12.51 27.36 2.75
C ASP A 97 12.13 25.89 2.56
N LEU A 98 13.00 25.15 1.86
CA LEU A 98 12.84 23.71 1.64
C LEU A 98 12.51 22.98 2.97
N PRO A 99 11.62 21.97 2.94
CA PRO A 99 11.42 21.08 4.08
C PRO A 99 12.75 20.57 4.61
N GLU A 100 12.91 20.49 5.92
CA GLU A 100 14.17 20.10 6.59
C GLU A 100 14.76 18.77 6.03
N SER A 101 13.89 17.84 5.64
CA SER A 101 14.26 16.57 4.99
C SER A 101 14.94 16.70 3.63
N LEU A 102 14.77 17.81 2.92
CA LEU A 102 15.39 18.11 1.63
C LEU A 102 16.60 19.04 1.76
N ARG A 103 16.79 19.71 2.91
CA ARG A 103 18.01 20.50 3.19
C ARG A 103 19.22 19.60 3.44
N ALA A 104 19.01 18.45 4.09
CA ALA A 104 20.08 17.50 4.40
C ALA A 104 20.81 16.95 3.17
N THR A 105 20.18 16.97 1.99
CA THR A 105 20.78 16.56 0.71
C THR A 105 21.68 17.62 0.07
N GLU A 106 21.51 18.91 0.38
CA GLU A 106 22.36 19.97 -0.16
C GLU A 106 23.66 20.11 0.64
N ASP A 107 23.61 19.96 1.97
CA ASP A 107 24.79 20.02 2.85
C ASP A 107 25.78 18.87 2.59
N ALA A 108 25.29 17.72 2.12
CA ALA A 108 26.15 16.60 1.71
C ALA A 108 26.90 16.85 0.39
N GLY A 109 26.45 17.80 -0.43
CA GLY A 109 27.03 18.13 -1.73
C GLY A 109 28.09 19.24 -1.71
N HIS A 110 28.24 19.97 -0.59
CA HIS A 110 29.18 21.10 -0.48
C HIS A 110 30.39 20.84 0.43
N GLY A 111 30.53 19.62 0.96
CA GLY A 111 31.67 19.20 1.78
C GLY A 111 32.85 18.56 1.03
N SER A 112 32.88 18.60 -0.31
CA SER A 112 34.00 18.06 -1.11
C SER A 112 34.74 19.20 -1.81
N GLY A 113 35.67 19.83 -1.10
CA GLY A 113 36.48 20.91 -1.63
C GLY A 113 37.64 21.29 -0.71
N HIS A 114 38.75 20.58 -0.86
CA HIS A 114 40.14 20.97 -0.56
C HIS A 114 40.47 21.68 0.78
N HIS A 115 41.18 20.98 1.66
CA HIS A 115 42.60 21.25 1.96
C HIS A 115 43.27 20.03 2.61
#